data_AF-G2G6B2-F1
#
_entry.id   AF-G2G6B2-F1
#
_cell.length_a   1.000
_cell.length_b   1.000
_cell.length_c   1.000
_cell.angle_alpha   90.00
_cell.angle_beta   90.00
_cell.angle_gamma   90.00
#
_symmetry.space_group_name_H-M   'P 1'
#
loop_
_entity.id
_entity.type
_entity.pdbx_description
1 polymer ?
#
loop_
_entity_poly.entity_id
_entity_poly.type
_entity_poly.pdbx_seq_one_letter_code
_entity_poly.pdbx_strand_id
1 'polypeptide(L)'
;MAEAHRRGWSEGYKSGSESSASYSKSRIERLEQRVKELEEQLDDAKRVYEIGGHQVVDVGGYAYRWRGSTPLDVGDRVLLPENYVSRMKNGRGPTLGVVSKLGTTYRGPLSDIVSRAPAADG
;
A
#
# COMPACT_ATOMS: atom_id res chain seq x y z
N MET A 1 61.26 6.92 -6.38
CA MET A 1 60.51 5.82 -7.03
C MET A 1 59.48 5.17 -6.09
N ALA A 2 59.86 4.75 -4.87
CA ALA A 2 58.96 4.05 -3.94
C ALA A 2 57.79 4.88 -3.36
N GLU A 3 57.92 6.21 -3.28
CA GLU A 3 56.90 7.10 -2.71
C GLU A 3 55.78 7.45 -3.70
N ALA A 4 56.14 7.71 -4.97
CA ALA A 4 55.18 7.97 -6.04
C ALA A 4 54.30 6.73 -6.31
N HIS A 5 54.91 5.55 -6.25
CA HIS A 5 54.19 4.28 -6.38
C HIS A 5 53.24 4.03 -5.20
N ARG A 6 53.60 4.47 -3.98
CA ARG A 6 52.75 4.36 -2.78
C ARG A 6 51.55 5.30 -2.83
N ARG A 7 51.73 6.54 -3.28
CA ARG A 7 50.64 7.52 -3.42
C ARG A 7 49.63 7.13 -4.48
N GLY A 8 50.10 6.76 -5.68
CA GLY A 8 49.22 6.28 -6.76
C GLY A 8 48.42 5.04 -6.39
N TRP A 9 49.00 4.12 -5.60
CA TRP A 9 48.27 2.97 -5.07
C TRP A 9 47.19 3.37 -4.07
N SER A 10 47.48 4.28 -3.13
CA SER A 10 46.51 4.72 -2.14
C SER A 10 45.36 5.55 -2.74
N GLU A 11 45.65 6.37 -3.75
CA GLU A 11 44.66 7.17 -4.48
C GLU A 11 43.79 6.30 -5.40
N GLY A 12 44.38 5.32 -6.09
CA GLY A 12 43.64 4.36 -6.90
C GLY A 12 42.75 3.43 -6.06
N TYR A 13 43.21 3.03 -4.87
CA TYR A 13 42.41 2.21 -3.96
C TYR A 13 41.23 2.99 -3.37
N LYS A 14 41.45 4.25 -2.95
CA LYS A 14 40.38 5.13 -2.46
C LYS A 14 39.36 5.43 -3.56
N SER A 15 39.80 5.87 -4.73
CA SER A 15 38.88 6.18 -5.84
C SER A 15 38.13 4.95 -6.36
N GLY A 16 38.79 3.79 -6.41
CA GLY A 16 38.15 2.50 -6.73
C GLY A 16 37.10 2.08 -5.69
N SER A 17 37.37 2.30 -4.40
CA SER A 17 36.42 2.00 -3.33
C SER A 17 35.22 2.94 -3.33
N GLU A 18 35.42 4.25 -3.57
CA GLU A 18 34.36 5.26 -3.61
C GLU A 18 33.49 5.14 -4.87
N SER A 19 34.10 4.84 -6.02
CA SER A 19 33.37 4.57 -7.28
C SER A 19 32.57 3.27 -7.20
N SER A 20 33.13 2.21 -6.59
CA SER A 20 32.41 0.95 -6.37
C SER A 20 31.25 1.10 -5.37
N ALA A 21 31.47 1.85 -4.28
CA ALA A 21 30.44 2.11 -3.28
C ALA A 21 29.29 2.99 -3.83
N SER A 22 29.61 4.04 -4.57
CA SER A 22 28.61 4.90 -5.21
C SER A 22 27.83 4.16 -6.30
N TYR A 23 28.51 3.39 -7.15
CA TYR A 23 27.86 2.54 -8.16
C TYR A 23 26.93 1.50 -7.51
N SER A 24 27.37 0.86 -6.42
CA SER A 24 26.56 -0.10 -5.68
C SER A 24 25.33 0.57 -5.08
N LYS A 25 25.47 1.76 -4.49
CA LYS A 25 24.36 2.52 -3.92
C LYS A 25 23.31 2.89 -4.98
N SER A 26 23.73 3.48 -6.10
CA SER A 26 22.80 3.83 -7.19
C SER A 26 22.11 2.60 -7.79
N ARG A 27 22.80 1.45 -7.83
CA ARG A 27 22.22 0.19 -8.27
C ARG A 27 21.17 -0.32 -7.27
N ILE A 28 21.41 -0.21 -5.97
CA ILE A 28 20.46 -0.57 -4.91
C ILE A 28 19.21 0.31 -5.01
N GLU A 29 19.37 1.63 -5.07
CA GLU A 29 18.23 2.58 -5.19
C GLU A 29 17.38 2.27 -6.42
N ARG A 30 18.01 1.98 -7.56
CA ARG A 30 17.29 1.58 -8.78
C ARG A 30 16.55 0.26 -8.61
N LEU A 31 17.14 -0.71 -7.92
CA LEU A 31 16.50 -2.00 -7.65
C LEU A 31 15.32 -1.83 -6.69
N GLU A 32 15.46 -1.03 -5.63
CA GLU A 32 14.37 -0.70 -4.70
C GLU A 32 13.18 -0.06 -5.43
N GLN A 33 13.46 0.93 -6.30
CA GLN A 33 12.42 1.55 -7.12
C GLN A 33 11.74 0.54 -8.05
N ARG A 34 12.51 -0.39 -8.63
CA ARG A 34 11.95 -1.42 -9.52
C ARG A 34 11.12 -2.46 -8.76
N VAL A 35 11.53 -2.85 -7.56
CA VAL A 35 10.75 -3.73 -6.69
C VAL A 35 9.42 -3.08 -6.37
N LYS A 36 9.41 -1.80 -5.96
CA LYS A 36 8.17 -1.06 -5.68
C LYS A 36 7.22 -1.03 -6.88
N GLU A 37 7.74 -0.73 -8.07
CA GLU A 37 6.95 -0.72 -9.31
C GLU A 37 6.35 -2.10 -9.63
N LEU A 38 7.12 -3.17 -9.42
CA LEU A 38 6.64 -4.55 -9.64
C LEU A 38 5.59 -4.97 -8.60
N GLU A 39 5.73 -4.53 -7.35
CA GLU A 39 4.71 -4.75 -6.31
C GLU A 39 3.39 -4.05 -6.66
N GLU A 40 3.45 -2.81 -7.15
CA GLU A 40 2.28 -2.06 -7.63
C GLU A 40 1.61 -2.79 -8.82
N GLN A 41 2.40 -3.20 -9.83
CA GLN A 41 1.88 -3.96 -10.98
C GLN A 41 1.25 -5.31 -10.57
N LEU A 42 1.84 -5.99 -9.60
CA LEU A 42 1.33 -7.27 -9.11
C LEU A 42 0.02 -7.09 -8.34
N ASP A 43 -0.08 -6.02 -7.55
CA ASP A 43 -1.31 -5.67 -6.83
C ASP A 43 -2.43 -5.39 -7.83
N ASP A 44 -2.20 -4.51 -8.81
CA ASP A 44 -3.18 -4.16 -9.85
C ASP A 44 -3.63 -5.39 -10.65
N ALA A 45 -2.70 -6.25 -11.07
CA ALA A 45 -3.01 -7.44 -11.87
C ALA A 45 -3.85 -8.48 -11.10
N LYS A 46 -3.74 -8.52 -9.77
CA LYS A 46 -4.42 -9.51 -8.92
C LYS A 46 -5.66 -8.95 -8.23
N ARG A 47 -5.92 -7.65 -8.36
CA ARG A 47 -6.99 -6.96 -7.67
C ARG A 47 -8.35 -7.41 -8.22
N VAL A 48 -9.25 -7.73 -7.30
CA VAL A 48 -10.64 -8.07 -7.59
C VAL A 48 -11.51 -6.90 -7.17
N TYR A 49 -12.26 -6.36 -8.13
CA TYR A 49 -13.14 -5.21 -7.92
C TYR A 49 -14.58 -5.61 -7.59
N GLU A 50 -14.96 -6.85 -7.88
CA GLU A 50 -16.32 -7.35 -7.66
C GLU A 50 -16.30 -8.81 -7.25
N ILE A 51 -17.13 -9.18 -6.27
CA ILE A 51 -17.36 -10.56 -5.84
C ILE A 51 -18.86 -10.80 -5.75
N GLY A 52 -19.38 -11.64 -6.65
CA GLY A 52 -20.80 -12.02 -6.67
C GLY A 52 -21.74 -10.85 -6.96
N GLY A 53 -21.42 -10.00 -7.95
CA GLY A 53 -22.27 -8.85 -8.31
C GLY A 53 -22.15 -7.66 -7.35
N HIS A 54 -21.21 -7.71 -6.41
CA HIS A 54 -21.05 -6.70 -5.37
C HIS A 54 -19.66 -6.11 -5.41
N GLN A 55 -19.59 -4.78 -5.40
CA GLN A 55 -18.34 -4.06 -5.42
C GLN A 55 -17.50 -4.40 -4.19
N VAL A 56 -16.19 -4.50 -4.38
CA VAL A 56 -15.21 -4.67 -3.30
C VAL A 56 -14.42 -3.39 -3.13
N VAL A 57 -14.22 -2.98 -1.88
CA VAL A 57 -13.49 -1.76 -1.52
C VAL A 57 -12.56 -2.02 -0.34
N ASP A 58 -11.51 -1.24 -0.24
CA ASP A 58 -10.64 -1.17 0.93
C ASP A 58 -11.07 0.01 1.81
N VAL A 59 -11.29 -0.24 3.10
CA VAL A 59 -11.59 0.78 4.10
C VAL A 59 -10.59 0.62 5.24
N GLY A 60 -9.69 1.60 5.40
CA GLY A 60 -8.69 1.59 6.46
C GLY A 60 -7.72 0.40 6.44
N GLY A 61 -7.41 -0.14 5.24
CA GLY A 61 -6.50 -1.28 5.06
C GLY A 61 -7.18 -2.65 5.15
N TYR A 62 -8.50 -2.69 5.25
CA TYR A 62 -9.27 -3.93 5.29
C TYR A 62 -10.25 -3.97 4.13
N ALA A 63 -10.40 -5.14 3.53
CA ALA A 63 -11.31 -5.36 2.42
C ALA A 63 -12.74 -5.59 2.90
N TYR A 64 -13.70 -4.94 2.25
CA TYR A 64 -15.12 -5.08 2.50
C TYR A 64 -15.89 -5.22 1.20
N ARG A 65 -17.08 -5.80 1.31
CA ARG A 65 -18.04 -5.92 0.21
C ARG A 65 -19.14 -4.87 0.36
N TRP A 66 -19.47 -4.22 -0.75
CA TRP A 66 -20.52 -3.23 -0.84
C TRP A 66 -21.70 -3.78 -1.63
N ARG A 67 -22.87 -3.80 -0.98
CA ARG A 67 -24.13 -4.33 -1.55
C ARG A 67 -25.14 -3.25 -1.90
N GLY A 68 -24.81 -1.97 -1.69
CA GLY A 68 -25.72 -0.88 -2.06
C GLY A 68 -25.81 -0.72 -3.57
N SER A 69 -26.91 -0.13 -4.03
CA SER A 69 -27.20 0.06 -5.46
C SER A 69 -26.24 1.06 -6.12
N THR A 70 -25.82 2.10 -5.42
CA THR A 70 -24.87 3.10 -5.94
C THR A 70 -23.44 2.70 -5.57
N PRO A 71 -22.52 2.48 -6.54
CA PRO A 71 -21.12 2.21 -6.28
C PRO A 71 -20.46 3.26 -5.39
N LEU A 72 -19.49 2.83 -4.59
CA LEU A 72 -18.66 3.69 -3.76
C LEU A 72 -17.44 4.18 -4.55
N ASP A 73 -17.05 5.41 -4.26
CA ASP A 73 -15.82 6.05 -4.72
C ASP A 73 -14.78 6.17 -3.60
N VAL A 74 -13.52 6.36 -3.97
CA VAL A 74 -12.47 6.67 -3.00
C VAL A 74 -12.79 8.00 -2.31
N GLY A 75 -12.72 8.03 -0.98
CA GLY A 75 -13.12 9.16 -0.15
C GLY A 75 -14.54 9.07 0.39
N ASP A 76 -15.38 8.15 -0.10
CA ASP A 76 -16.72 7.94 0.44
C ASP A 76 -16.66 7.50 1.91
N ARG A 77 -17.54 8.08 2.73
CA ARG A 77 -17.73 7.71 4.12
C ARG A 77 -18.74 6.58 4.22
N VAL A 78 -18.40 5.55 4.99
CA VAL A 78 -19.23 4.34 5.14
C VAL A 78 -19.33 3.91 6.59
N LEU A 79 -20.42 3.23 6.94
CA LEU A 79 -20.58 2.54 8.21
C LEU A 79 -20.14 1.09 8.05
N LEU A 80 -19.08 0.74 8.77
CA LEU A 80 -18.52 -0.60 8.85
C LEU A 80 -19.24 -1.40 9.93
N PRO A 81 -19.38 -2.73 9.74
CA PRO A 81 -19.93 -3.60 10.76
C PRO A 81 -19.02 -3.59 12.00
N GLU A 82 -19.64 -3.81 13.16
CA GLU A 82 -18.89 -3.97 14.40
C GLU A 82 -18.04 -5.25 14.34
N ASN A 83 -16.77 -5.15 14.75
CA ASN A 83 -15.91 -6.29 15.03
C ASN A 83 -15.24 -6.13 16.40
N TYR A 84 -14.51 -7.16 16.85
CA TYR A 84 -13.86 -7.14 18.17
C TYR A 84 -12.95 -5.93 18.39
N VAL A 85 -12.15 -5.58 17.38
CA VAL A 85 -11.20 -4.44 17.45
C VAL A 85 -11.95 -3.12 17.44
N SER A 86 -12.96 -2.96 16.58
CA SER A 86 -13.76 -1.73 16.52
C SER A 86 -14.55 -1.52 17.81
N ARG A 87 -15.09 -2.60 18.40
CA ARG A 87 -15.77 -2.55 19.71
C ARG A 87 -14.84 -2.04 20.80
N MET A 88 -13.60 -2.54 20.82
CA MET A 88 -12.60 -2.15 21.80
C MET A 88 -12.16 -0.69 21.63
N LYS A 89 -12.02 -0.21 20.38
CA LYS A 89 -11.50 1.13 20.09
C LYS A 89 -12.57 2.23 20.10
N ASN A 90 -13.76 1.94 19.58
CA ASN A 90 -14.78 2.94 19.26
C ASN A 90 -16.09 2.74 20.06
N GLY A 91 -16.14 1.72 20.91
CA GLY A 91 -17.36 1.33 21.60
C GLY A 91 -18.27 0.45 20.75
N ARG A 92 -19.46 0.14 21.29
CA ARG A 92 -20.44 -0.72 20.62
C ARG A 92 -21.07 0.00 19.43
N GLY A 93 -21.30 -0.74 18.36
CA GLY A 93 -22.03 -0.32 17.18
C GLY A 93 -21.18 -0.24 15.91
N PRO A 94 -21.83 0.10 14.78
CA PRO A 94 -21.14 0.37 13.52
C PRO A 94 -20.13 1.50 13.68
N THR A 95 -19.01 1.38 12.96
CA THR A 95 -17.93 2.37 13.00
C THR A 95 -17.85 3.09 11.67
N LEU A 96 -17.55 4.39 11.70
CA LEU A 96 -17.30 5.16 10.50
C LEU A 96 -15.93 4.82 9.89
N GLY A 97 -15.89 4.59 8.58
CA GLY A 97 -14.66 4.44 7.79
C GLY A 97 -14.71 5.29 6.52
N VAL A 98 -13.56 5.42 5.86
CA VAL A 98 -13.40 6.10 4.57
C VAL A 98 -12.82 5.13 3.56
N VAL A 99 -13.45 5.01 2.40
CA VAL A 99 -12.96 4.18 1.30
C VAL A 99 -11.61 4.70 0.86
N SER A 100 -10.58 3.88 1.01
CA SER A 100 -9.20 4.23 0.72
C SER A 100 -8.79 3.81 -0.69
N LYS A 101 -9.32 2.66 -1.17
CA LYS A 101 -9.05 2.09 -2.49
C LYS A 101 -10.23 1.26 -2.98
N LEU A 102 -10.31 1.08 -4.30
CA LEU A 102 -11.26 0.15 -4.92
C LEU A 102 -10.61 -1.21 -5.13
N GLY A 103 -11.39 -2.28 -4.93
CA GLY A 103 -10.95 -3.66 -5.05
C GLY A 103 -9.98 -4.10 -3.96
N THR A 104 -9.65 -5.40 -3.99
CA THR A 104 -8.70 -6.01 -3.05
C THR A 104 -7.92 -7.15 -3.69
N THR A 105 -6.72 -7.42 -3.19
CA THR A 105 -5.97 -8.65 -3.47
C THR A 105 -6.30 -9.78 -2.47
N TYR A 106 -7.02 -9.47 -1.39
CA TYR A 106 -7.43 -10.45 -0.38
C TYR A 106 -8.46 -11.44 -0.96
N ARG A 107 -8.24 -12.73 -0.70
CA ARG A 107 -9.06 -13.83 -1.26
C ARG A 107 -9.94 -14.54 -0.24
N GLY A 108 -9.92 -14.10 1.01
CA GLY A 108 -10.75 -14.67 2.07
C GLY A 108 -12.18 -14.09 2.10
N PRO A 109 -12.99 -14.51 3.09
CA PRO A 109 -14.35 -14.01 3.25
C PRO A 109 -14.34 -12.52 3.58
N LEU A 110 -15.22 -11.76 2.92
CA LEU A 110 -15.38 -10.33 3.13
C LEU A 110 -16.61 -10.05 3.99
N SER A 111 -16.46 -9.12 4.94
CA SER A 111 -17.61 -8.54 5.65
C SER A 111 -18.32 -7.51 4.78
N ASP A 112 -19.62 -7.38 4.99
CA ASP A 112 -20.46 -6.43 4.27
C ASP A 112 -20.42 -5.06 4.96
N ILE A 113 -20.23 -4.00 4.19
CA ILE A 113 -20.46 -2.62 4.66
C ILE A 113 -21.96 -2.47 4.99
N VAL A 114 -22.24 -1.83 6.13
CA VAL A 114 -23.61 -1.66 6.64
C VAL A 114 -24.38 -0.66 5.79
N SER A 115 -23.81 0.53 5.57
CA SER A 115 -24.42 1.57 4.76
C SER A 115 -23.39 2.63 4.33
N ARG A 116 -23.77 3.48 3.38
CA ARG A 116 -23.10 4.76 3.19
C ARG A 116 -23.39 5.64 4.41
N ALA A 117 -22.38 6.36 4.90
CA ALA A 117 -22.57 7.33 5.96
C ALA A 117 -23.09 8.64 5.35
N PRO A 118 -23.88 9.44 6.09
CA PRO A 118 -24.27 10.77 5.63
C PRO A 118 -23.02 11.62 5.37
N ALA A 119 -23.11 12.51 4.38
CA ALA A 119 -22.12 13.55 4.19
C ALA A 119 -21.96 14.31 5.53
N ALA A 120 -20.74 14.69 5.89
CA ALA A 120 -20.61 15.67 6.96
C ALA A 120 -21.23 16.96 6.39
N ASP A 121 -22.31 17.42 6.98
CA ASP A 121 -22.76 18.80 6.75
C ASP A 121 -21.59 19.70 7.17
N GLY A 122 -21.09 20.48 6.21
CA GLY A 122 -19.97 21.40 6.40
C GLY A 122 -20.37 22.65 7.15
#